data_AF-L8GST3-F1
#
_entry.id   AF-L8GST3-F1
#
_cell.length_a   1.000
_cell.length_b   1.000
_cell.length_c   1.000
_cell.angle_alpha   90.00
_cell.angle_beta   90.00
_cell.angle_gamma   90.00
#
_symmetry.space_group_name_H-M   'P 1'
#
loop_
_entity.id
_entity.type
_entity.pdbx_description
1 polymer ?
#
loop_
_entity_poly.entity_id
_entity_poly.type
_entity_poly.pdbx_seq_one_letter_code
_entity_poly.pdbx_strand_id
1 'polypeptide(L)'
;MDGFMVQFNKNFYRLKPAKTLLDITAVGPGQTSDVLVPLSADGDEGPVSPAIHVAVKNNVDVFYFLAECPLNVFFSPDGALEKSAYLAAWKDIPNESERVQQLGPLVTADSNALTDLLQRHNIFLIAKRRVNDNEVLYLSTRVVLPSKALTTGGEVVLVELTLAGE
;
A
#
# COMPACT_ATOMS: atom_id res chain seq x y z
N MET A 1 28.84 17.14 2.70
CA MET A 1 28.49 15.78 3.17
C MET A 1 28.66 14.82 2.01
N ASP A 2 29.28 13.67 2.21
CA ASP A 2 29.50 12.65 1.18
C ASP A 2 29.39 11.23 1.77
N GLY A 3 29.62 10.21 0.95
CA GLY A 3 29.64 8.81 1.40
C GLY A 3 28.28 8.31 1.90
N PHE A 4 27.19 8.76 1.26
CA PHE A 4 25.84 8.47 1.72
C PHE A 4 25.49 6.99 1.57
N MET A 5 24.96 6.40 2.64
CA MET A 5 24.51 5.01 2.68
C MET A 5 23.13 4.92 3.32
N VAL A 6 22.32 3.94 2.91
CA VAL A 6 21.00 3.67 3.47
C VAL A 6 20.86 2.21 3.87
N GLN A 7 20.24 1.96 5.02
CA GLN A 7 19.90 0.64 5.49
C GLN A 7 18.51 0.67 6.13
N PHE A 8 17.73 -0.37 5.90
CA PHE A 8 16.47 -0.59 6.62
C PHE A 8 16.68 -1.70 7.65
N ASN A 9 16.07 -1.57 8.82
CA ASN A 9 15.92 -2.72 9.72
C ASN A 9 14.96 -3.75 9.10
N LYS A 10 14.98 -4.95 9.66
CA LYS A 10 13.97 -5.98 9.39
C LYS A 10 12.58 -5.39 9.55
N ASN A 11 11.70 -5.62 8.59
CA ASN A 11 10.36 -5.04 8.57
C ASN A 11 9.34 -6.03 8.02
N PHE A 12 8.07 -5.76 8.31
CA PHE A 12 6.93 -6.59 7.89
C PHE A 12 6.89 -6.88 6.38
N TYR A 13 7.32 -5.90 5.57
CA TYR A 13 7.29 -5.98 4.11
C TYR A 13 8.51 -6.67 3.50
N ARG A 14 9.51 -7.04 4.33
CA ARG A 14 10.81 -7.58 3.89
C ARG A 14 11.53 -6.68 2.87
N LEU A 15 11.22 -5.39 2.90
CA LEU A 15 11.85 -4.42 2.01
C LEU A 15 13.26 -4.12 2.48
N LYS A 16 14.21 -4.11 1.55
CA LYS A 16 15.56 -3.59 1.78
C LYS A 16 16.04 -2.77 0.57
N PRO A 17 16.94 -1.81 0.76
CA PRO A 17 17.62 -1.17 -0.37
C PRO A 17 18.36 -2.23 -1.19
N ALA A 18 18.18 -2.24 -2.51
CA ALA A 18 18.90 -3.15 -3.41
C ALA A 18 20.41 -2.85 -3.42
N LYS A 19 20.78 -1.60 -3.09
CA LYS A 19 22.15 -1.13 -2.91
C LYS A 19 22.21 -0.24 -1.67
N THR A 20 23.20 -0.49 -0.81
CA THR A 20 23.40 0.28 0.43
C THR A 20 24.01 1.66 0.15
N LEU A 21 24.96 1.75 -0.79
CA LEU A 21 25.58 3.03 -1.16
C LEU A 21 24.65 3.82 -2.08
N LEU A 22 24.33 5.06 -1.69
CA LEU A 22 23.52 5.96 -2.48
C LEU A 22 24.36 6.59 -3.60
N ASP A 23 23.75 6.79 -4.77
CA ASP A 23 24.38 7.42 -5.93
C ASP A 23 24.40 8.95 -5.78
N ILE A 24 24.98 9.43 -4.69
CA ILE A 24 25.18 10.83 -4.34
C ILE A 24 26.67 11.06 -4.13
N THR A 25 27.30 11.86 -4.99
CA THR A 25 28.74 12.15 -4.89
C THR A 25 29.06 12.96 -3.64
N ALA A 26 28.47 14.15 -3.51
CA ALA A 26 28.57 15.01 -2.35
C ALA A 26 27.46 16.06 -2.38
N VAL A 27 27.04 16.51 -1.21
CA VAL A 27 26.09 17.61 -1.01
C VAL A 27 26.80 18.72 -0.24
N GLY A 28 27.02 19.86 -0.89
CA GLY A 28 27.61 21.06 -0.28
C GLY A 28 26.62 21.83 0.61
N PRO A 29 27.10 22.78 1.43
CA PRO A 29 26.22 23.65 2.22
C PRO A 29 25.22 24.40 1.32
N GLY A 30 23.93 24.35 1.68
CA GLY A 30 22.85 25.00 0.92
C GLY A 30 22.45 24.28 -0.38
N GLN A 31 23.00 23.10 -0.66
CA GLN A 31 22.65 22.31 -1.85
C GLN A 31 21.63 21.21 -1.54
N THR A 32 20.93 20.79 -2.61
CA THR A 32 20.00 19.66 -2.62
C THR A 32 20.41 18.68 -3.70
N SER A 33 20.22 17.38 -3.47
CA SER A 33 20.41 16.33 -4.46
C SER A 33 19.28 15.32 -4.36
N ASP A 34 18.80 14.86 -5.50
CA ASP A 34 17.79 13.81 -5.60
C ASP A 34 18.45 12.45 -5.87
N VAL A 35 17.93 11.40 -5.24
CA VAL A 35 18.39 10.01 -5.45
C VAL A 35 17.20 9.06 -5.49
N LEU A 36 17.25 8.08 -6.38
CA LEU A 36 16.34 6.94 -6.37
C LEU A 36 16.98 5.80 -5.59
N VAL A 37 16.23 5.19 -4.68
CA VAL A 37 16.67 4.02 -3.91
C VAL A 37 15.85 2.82 -4.37
N PRO A 38 16.36 1.99 -5.31
CA PRO A 38 15.68 0.77 -5.71
C PRO A 38 15.53 -0.15 -4.50
N LEU A 39 14.33 -0.69 -4.30
CA LEU A 39 14.04 -1.62 -3.21
C LEU A 39 13.91 -3.05 -3.74
N SER A 40 14.33 -4.02 -2.94
CA SER A 40 14.06 -5.43 -3.14
C SER A 40 13.27 -6.00 -1.97
N ALA A 41 12.55 -7.07 -2.22
CA ALA A 41 11.55 -7.62 -1.30
C ALA A 41 11.95 -8.99 -0.71
N ASP A 42 13.25 -9.27 -0.71
CA ASP A 42 13.93 -10.48 -0.25
C ASP A 42 14.73 -10.20 1.03
N GLY A 43 14.31 -9.22 1.83
CA GLY A 43 14.86 -8.97 3.15
C GLY A 43 14.41 -9.98 4.20
N ASP A 44 14.92 -9.79 5.41
CA ASP A 44 14.46 -10.54 6.58
C ASP A 44 13.12 -10.00 7.09
N GLU A 45 12.29 -10.89 7.61
CA GLU A 45 11.04 -10.55 8.26
C GLU A 45 11.29 -9.80 9.58
N GLY A 46 10.48 -8.77 9.82
CA GLY A 46 10.48 -7.97 11.04
C GLY A 46 9.09 -7.87 11.68
N PRO A 47 8.93 -7.02 12.70
CA PRO A 47 7.65 -6.86 13.40
C PRO A 47 6.55 -6.33 12.47
N VAL A 48 5.31 -6.70 12.75
CA VAL A 48 4.11 -6.23 12.03
C VAL A 48 3.90 -4.75 12.35
N SER A 49 4.31 -3.88 11.43
CA SER A 49 4.17 -2.43 11.53
C SER A 49 4.16 -1.84 10.12
N PRO A 50 3.34 -0.81 9.85
CA PRO A 50 3.40 -0.08 8.58
C PRO A 50 4.65 0.80 8.48
N ALA A 51 5.30 1.11 9.60
CA ALA A 51 6.51 1.92 9.65
C ALA A 51 7.78 1.06 9.53
N ILE A 52 8.71 1.51 8.69
CA ILE A 52 10.03 0.94 8.45
C ILE A 52 11.07 1.82 9.15
N HIS A 53 11.92 1.22 9.97
CA HIS A 53 13.04 1.93 10.58
C HIS A 53 14.17 2.05 9.56
N VAL A 54 14.54 3.28 9.24
CA VAL A 54 15.55 3.63 8.25
C VAL A 54 16.74 4.28 8.93
N ALA A 55 17.94 3.85 8.55
CA ALA A 55 19.20 4.48 8.89
C ALA A 55 19.82 5.07 7.63
N VAL A 56 20.19 6.35 7.67
CA VAL A 56 20.98 7.02 6.63
C VAL A 56 22.29 7.48 7.24
N LYS A 57 23.40 7.05 6.66
CA LYS A 57 24.75 7.42 7.07
C LYS A 57 25.36 8.37 6.05
N ASN A 58 26.20 9.30 6.51
CA ASN A 58 27.16 10.01 5.67
C ASN A 58 28.53 10.07 6.38
N ASN A 59 29.42 10.95 5.93
CA ASN A 59 30.72 11.17 6.54
C ASN A 59 30.72 11.90 7.90
N VAL A 60 29.55 12.31 8.41
CA VAL A 60 29.40 12.98 9.71
C VAL A 60 28.88 12.00 10.77
N ASP A 61 27.72 11.37 10.53
CA ASP A 61 27.10 10.43 11.48
C ASP A 61 26.06 9.51 10.78
N VAL A 62 25.33 8.74 11.57
CA VAL A 62 24.17 7.92 11.19
C VAL A 62 22.90 8.53 11.78
N PHE A 63 21.91 8.76 10.93
CA PHE A 63 20.62 9.34 11.29
C PHE A 63 19.52 8.30 11.13
N TYR A 64 18.59 8.28 12.08
CA TYR A 64 17.51 7.29 12.13
C TYR A 64 16.16 7.98 12.03
N PHE A 65 15.25 7.40 11.24
CA PHE A 65 13.87 7.86 11.15
C PHE A 65 12.93 6.70 10.80
N LEU A 66 11.63 6.97 10.91
CA LEU A 66 10.58 6.06 10.46
C LEU A 66 10.06 6.50 9.10
N ALA A 67 9.94 5.57 8.17
CA ALA A 67 9.29 5.76 6.89
C ALA A 67 8.02 4.90 6.83
N GLU A 68 6.90 5.47 6.43
CA GLU A 68 5.67 4.69 6.20
C GLU A 68 5.68 4.10 4.80
N CYS A 69 5.35 2.81 4.69
CA CYS A 69 5.15 2.16 3.41
C CYS A 69 3.64 2.08 3.12
N PRO A 70 3.12 2.82 2.12
CA PRO A 70 1.70 2.81 1.83
C PRO A 70 1.33 1.46 1.20
N LEU A 71 0.31 0.79 1.76
CA LEU A 71 -0.02 -0.60 1.43
C LEU A 71 -0.39 -0.81 -0.05
N ASN A 72 -0.94 0.21 -0.71
CA ASN A 72 -1.39 0.14 -2.09
C ASN A 72 -0.28 -0.18 -3.10
N VAL A 73 1.00 0.00 -2.75
CA VAL A 73 2.13 -0.43 -3.60
C VAL A 73 2.18 -1.96 -3.80
N PHE A 74 1.50 -2.71 -2.92
CA PHE A 74 1.40 -4.17 -2.98
C PHE A 74 0.07 -4.66 -3.58
N PHE A 75 -0.78 -3.76 -4.08
CA PHE A 75 -2.02 -4.15 -4.72
C PHE A 75 -1.72 -4.69 -6.12
N SER A 76 -2.17 -5.92 -6.38
CA SER A 76 -1.95 -6.62 -7.63
C SER A 76 -2.91 -6.14 -8.71
N PRO A 77 -2.47 -6.03 -9.98
CA PRO A 77 -3.37 -5.80 -11.11
C PRO A 77 -4.40 -6.94 -11.27
N ASP A 78 -4.12 -8.14 -10.76
CA ASP A 78 -5.03 -9.29 -10.77
C ASP A 78 -5.97 -9.29 -9.54
N GLY A 79 -6.37 -8.10 -9.10
CA GLY A 79 -7.25 -7.87 -7.95
C GLY A 79 -8.75 -7.86 -8.27
N ALA A 80 -9.11 -7.82 -9.55
CA ALA A 80 -10.49 -7.86 -10.00
C ALA A 80 -11.07 -9.27 -9.82
N LEU A 81 -12.25 -9.35 -9.21
CA LEU A 81 -13.00 -10.59 -9.05
C LEU A 81 -14.22 -10.62 -9.96
N GLU A 82 -14.61 -11.81 -10.40
CA GLU A 82 -15.95 -12.01 -10.94
C GLU A 82 -17.00 -11.83 -9.83
N LYS A 83 -18.18 -11.35 -10.21
CA LYS A 83 -19.29 -11.11 -9.27
C LYS A 83 -19.69 -12.36 -8.47
N SER A 84 -19.66 -13.54 -9.09
CA SER A 84 -19.92 -14.83 -8.44
C SER A 84 -18.86 -15.13 -7.37
N ALA A 85 -17.58 -14.95 -7.71
CA ALA A 85 -16.45 -15.14 -6.79
C ALA A 85 -16.48 -14.15 -5.63
N TYR A 86 -16.80 -12.88 -5.88
CA TYR A 86 -17.00 -11.87 -4.84
C TYR A 86 -18.07 -12.30 -3.84
N LEU A 87 -19.26 -12.69 -4.31
CA LEU A 87 -20.36 -13.10 -3.44
C LEU A 87 -20.06 -14.39 -2.67
N ALA A 88 -19.31 -15.32 -3.26
CA ALA A 88 -18.86 -16.52 -2.57
C ALA A 88 -17.87 -16.16 -1.45
N ALA A 89 -16.84 -15.37 -1.76
CA ALA A 89 -15.84 -14.92 -0.79
C ALA A 89 -16.47 -14.09 0.34
N TRP A 90 -17.40 -13.20 0.03
CA TRP A 90 -18.11 -12.39 1.03
C TRP A 90 -18.86 -13.24 2.06
N LYS A 91 -19.44 -14.37 1.64
CA LYS A 91 -20.15 -15.30 2.53
C LYS A 91 -19.22 -16.18 3.35
N ASP A 92 -18.01 -16.44 2.84
CA ASP A 92 -17.02 -17.31 3.45
C ASP A 92 -16.20 -16.59 4.53
N ILE A 93 -15.97 -15.28 4.37
CA ILE A 93 -15.25 -14.47 5.35
C ILE A 93 -16.09 -14.34 6.63
N PRO A 94 -15.55 -14.67 7.82
CA PRO A 94 -16.26 -14.51 9.09
C PRO A 94 -16.59 -13.04 9.38
N ASN A 95 -17.78 -12.77 9.91
CA ASN A 95 -18.25 -11.41 10.24
C ASN A 95 -17.31 -10.70 11.23
N GLU A 96 -16.61 -11.43 12.11
CA GLU A 96 -15.64 -10.86 13.04
C GLU A 96 -14.39 -10.28 12.33
N SER A 97 -14.21 -10.58 11.04
CA SER A 97 -13.17 -9.99 10.18
C SER A 97 -13.62 -8.66 9.57
N GLU A 98 -14.92 -8.38 9.55
CA GLU A 98 -15.47 -7.13 9.00
C GLU A 98 -15.05 -5.94 9.86
N ARG A 99 -14.58 -4.88 9.20
CA ARG A 99 -14.23 -3.62 9.84
C ARG A 99 -14.98 -2.51 9.12
N VAL A 100 -15.73 -1.73 9.89
CA VAL A 100 -16.51 -0.60 9.39
C VAL A 100 -15.83 0.69 9.85
N GLN A 101 -15.59 1.59 8.92
CA GLN A 101 -15.00 2.89 9.20
C GLN A 101 -15.71 3.99 8.42
N GLN A 102 -15.96 5.11 9.09
CA GLN A 102 -16.39 6.35 8.43
C GLN A 102 -15.17 7.04 7.83
N LEU A 103 -15.22 7.30 6.52
CA LEU A 103 -14.17 8.04 5.84
C LEU A 103 -14.40 9.55 6.03
N GLY A 104 -13.30 10.31 6.05
CA GLY A 104 -13.36 11.76 5.97
C GLY A 104 -13.90 12.24 4.62
N PRO A 105 -13.96 13.57 4.41
CA PRO A 105 -14.40 14.12 3.13
C PRO A 105 -13.56 13.57 1.98
N LEU A 106 -14.25 13.00 0.99
CA LEU A 106 -13.61 12.46 -0.19
C LEU A 106 -13.19 13.59 -1.15
N VAL A 107 -12.21 13.31 -1.99
CA VAL A 107 -11.77 14.24 -3.06
C VAL A 107 -12.86 14.52 -4.09
N THR A 108 -13.84 13.62 -4.20
CA THR A 108 -15.01 13.75 -5.08
C THR A 108 -16.19 12.96 -4.50
N ALA A 109 -17.40 13.45 -4.71
CA ALA A 109 -18.66 12.73 -4.45
C ALA A 109 -19.16 11.97 -5.69
N ASP A 110 -18.58 12.22 -6.87
CA ASP A 110 -18.90 11.47 -8.08
C ASP A 110 -18.27 10.08 -8.03
N SER A 111 -19.15 9.08 -7.99
CA SER A 111 -18.77 7.68 -7.92
C SER A 111 -18.04 7.16 -9.14
N ASN A 112 -18.28 7.70 -10.33
CA ASN A 112 -17.54 7.32 -11.53
C ASN A 112 -16.10 7.83 -11.44
N ALA A 113 -15.91 9.10 -11.09
CA ALA A 113 -14.59 9.68 -10.87
C ALA A 113 -13.82 8.96 -9.74
N LEU A 114 -14.53 8.56 -8.67
CA LEU A 114 -13.93 7.81 -7.56
C LEU A 114 -13.50 6.40 -7.99
N THR A 115 -14.35 5.67 -8.73
CA THR A 115 -14.03 4.33 -9.20
C THR A 115 -12.87 4.33 -10.19
N ASP A 116 -12.80 5.31 -11.09
CA ASP A 116 -11.64 5.51 -11.98
C ASP A 116 -10.34 5.76 -11.20
N LEU A 117 -10.39 6.56 -10.12
CA LEU A 117 -9.24 6.81 -9.26
C LEU A 117 -8.79 5.53 -8.53
N LEU A 118 -9.74 4.81 -7.94
CA LEU A 118 -9.49 3.56 -7.22
C LEU A 118 -8.90 2.49 -8.15
N GLN A 119 -9.40 2.39 -9.38
CA GLN A 119 -8.89 1.44 -10.37
C GLN A 119 -7.43 1.71 -10.76
N ARG A 120 -7.00 2.97 -10.85
CA ARG A 120 -5.57 3.33 -11.08
C ARG A 120 -4.64 2.86 -9.95
N HIS A 121 -5.21 2.59 -8.77
CA HIS A 121 -4.52 2.02 -7.62
C HIS A 121 -4.84 0.53 -7.41
N ASN A 122 -5.30 -0.19 -8.44
CA ASN A 122 -5.62 -1.62 -8.38
C ASN A 122 -6.72 -1.99 -7.35
N ILE A 123 -7.73 -1.12 -7.23
CA ILE A 123 -8.96 -1.38 -6.50
C ILE A 123 -10.12 -1.36 -7.51
N PHE A 124 -10.79 -2.49 -7.69
CA PHE A 124 -11.65 -2.73 -8.85
C PHE A 124 -13.12 -2.76 -8.47
N LEU A 125 -13.95 -2.05 -9.24
CA LEU A 125 -15.40 -2.09 -9.09
C LEU A 125 -15.96 -3.42 -9.59
N ILE A 126 -16.73 -4.09 -8.73
CA ILE A 126 -17.43 -5.35 -9.04
C ILE A 126 -18.89 -5.09 -9.34
N ALA A 127 -19.54 -4.24 -8.55
CA ALA A 127 -20.93 -3.88 -8.74
C ALA A 127 -21.23 -2.51 -8.12
N LYS A 128 -22.24 -1.86 -8.68
CA LYS A 128 -22.76 -0.57 -8.23
C LYS A 128 -24.27 -0.69 -8.04
N ARG A 129 -24.79 -0.16 -6.93
CA ARG A 129 -26.23 -0.16 -6.62
C ARG A 129 -26.67 1.17 -6.05
N ARG A 130 -27.95 1.48 -6.18
CA ARG A 130 -28.59 2.61 -5.50
C ARG A 130 -29.53 2.07 -4.43
N VAL A 131 -29.39 2.55 -3.20
CA VAL A 131 -30.16 2.10 -2.03
C VAL A 131 -30.52 3.32 -1.18
N ASN A 132 -31.81 3.63 -1.03
CA ASN A 132 -32.29 4.76 -0.21
C ASN A 132 -31.53 6.06 -0.49
N ASP A 133 -31.49 6.47 -1.76
CA ASP A 133 -30.74 7.62 -2.30
C ASP A 133 -29.21 7.58 -2.20
N ASN A 134 -28.66 6.65 -1.43
CA ASN A 134 -27.23 6.39 -1.39
C ASN A 134 -26.78 5.53 -2.56
N GLU A 135 -25.51 5.67 -2.89
CA GLU A 135 -24.85 4.83 -3.86
C GLU A 135 -23.88 3.87 -3.16
N VAL A 136 -24.00 2.58 -3.47
CA VAL A 136 -23.21 1.52 -2.84
C VAL A 136 -22.32 0.88 -3.89
N LEU A 137 -21.02 0.91 -3.65
CA LEU A 137 -19.97 0.35 -4.48
C LEU A 137 -19.41 -0.91 -3.83
N TYR A 138 -19.43 -2.01 -4.57
CA TYR A 138 -18.78 -3.27 -4.19
C TYR A 138 -17.46 -3.35 -4.94
N LEU A 139 -16.35 -3.40 -4.20
CA LEU A 139 -14.99 -3.28 -4.72
C LEU A 139 -14.14 -4.45 -4.24
N SER A 140 -13.17 -4.88 -5.05
CA SER A 140 -12.16 -5.85 -4.63
C SER A 140 -10.75 -5.36 -4.91
N THR A 141 -9.81 -5.80 -4.08
CA THR A 141 -8.38 -5.74 -4.38
C THR A 141 -7.68 -7.01 -3.91
N ARG A 142 -6.47 -7.24 -4.42
CA ARG A 142 -5.61 -8.35 -4.01
C ARG A 142 -4.29 -7.80 -3.53
N VAL A 143 -3.91 -8.12 -2.31
CA VAL A 143 -2.66 -7.69 -1.69
C VAL A 143 -1.64 -8.81 -1.78
N VAL A 144 -0.51 -8.57 -2.44
CA VAL A 144 0.58 -9.54 -2.55
C VAL A 144 1.77 -9.03 -1.75
N LEU A 145 1.85 -9.48 -0.50
CA LEU A 145 2.96 -9.13 0.39
C LEU A 145 4.18 -10.05 0.16
N PRO A 146 5.40 -9.51 0.13
CA PRO A 146 6.62 -10.32 -0.01
C PRO A 146 6.85 -11.29 1.16
N SER A 147 6.38 -10.95 2.35
CA SER A 147 6.40 -11.85 3.51
C SER A 147 5.51 -13.08 3.33
N LYS A 148 4.41 -12.98 2.59
CA LYS A 148 3.45 -14.07 2.34
C LYS A 148 3.62 -14.75 0.98
N ALA A 149 4.47 -14.25 0.10
CA ALA A 149 4.68 -14.78 -1.26
C ALA A 149 5.21 -16.24 -1.31
N LEU A 150 5.65 -16.83 -0.18
CA LEU A 150 6.00 -18.25 -0.09
C LEU A 150 4.79 -19.18 0.07
N THR A 151 3.58 -18.64 0.28
CA THR A 151 2.33 -19.42 0.33
C THR A 151 1.18 -18.65 -0.33
N THR A 152 0.82 -19.08 -1.55
CA THR A 152 -0.47 -18.86 -2.25
C THR A 152 -0.95 -17.43 -2.53
N GLY A 153 -0.79 -16.97 -3.78
CA GLY A 153 -1.76 -16.13 -4.53
C GLY A 153 -2.13 -14.71 -4.02
N GLY A 154 -1.60 -14.26 -2.88
CA GLY A 154 -2.00 -13.01 -2.23
C GLY A 154 -3.36 -13.08 -1.54
N GLU A 155 -3.63 -12.10 -0.69
CA GLU A 155 -4.87 -11.99 0.08
C GLU A 155 -5.88 -11.12 -0.66
N VAL A 156 -7.15 -11.54 -0.66
CA VAL A 156 -8.24 -10.75 -1.25
C VAL A 156 -8.85 -9.87 -0.16
N VAL A 157 -9.06 -8.60 -0.48
CA VAL A 157 -9.82 -7.66 0.35
C VAL A 157 -11.07 -7.26 -0.41
N LEU A 158 -12.22 -7.41 0.25
CA LEU A 158 -13.52 -7.01 -0.25
C LEU A 158 -13.96 -5.74 0.46
N VAL A 159 -14.56 -4.81 -0.27
CA VAL A 159 -14.98 -3.52 0.27
C VAL A 159 -16.40 -3.20 -0.19
N GLU A 160 -17.26 -2.85 0.75
CA GLU A 160 -18.51 -2.14 0.48
C GLU A 160 -18.31 -0.68 0.85
N LEU A 161 -18.43 0.22 -0.14
CA LEU A 161 -18.33 1.67 0.07
C LEU A 161 -19.69 2.31 -0.20
N THR A 162 -20.27 2.90 0.84
CA THR A 162 -21.53 3.65 0.73
C THR A 162 -21.23 5.14 0.61
N LEU A 163 -21.64 5.74 -0.49
CA LEU A 163 -21.64 7.17 -0.73
C LEU A 163 -23.02 7.71 -0.37
N ALA A 164 -23.08 8.63 0.58
CA ALA A 164 -24.33 9.29 0.93
C ALA A 164 -24.86 10.08 -0.28
N GLY A 165 -26.16 9.95 -0.56
CA GLY A 165 -26.83 10.85 -1.51
C GLY A 165 -26.81 12.29 -0.99
N GLU A 166 -26.74 13.25 -1.91
CA GLU A 166 -27.01 14.66 -1.60
C GLU A 166 -28.46 14.88 -1.13
#